data_AF-A0A821CY88-F1
#
_entry.id   AF-A0A821CY88-F1
#
_cell.length_a   1.000
_cell.length_b   1.000
_cell.length_c   1.000
_cell.angle_alpha   90.00
_cell.angle_beta   90.00
_cell.angle_gamma   90.00
#
_symmetry.space_group_name_H-M   'P 1'
#
loop_
_entity.id
_entity.type
_entity.pdbx_description
1 polymer ?
#
loop_
_entity_poly.entity_id
_entity_poly.type
_entity_poly.pdbx_seq_one_letter_code
_entity_poly.pdbx_strand_id
1 'polypeptide(L)'
;MLSYITDLLLFSCLLLIVNGAVTVYVNKVGPYGNPQETYHYYSLPVCRPSIIVSKDLTLGEVLSGDRMARSLYDIQFNEDISNKELCSLVLTSDGLNKLRLSIEEYYYFEFVIDDIPIRGFVGLIEETNLFPHKHHIYIYTHYHFDFFINDKQIIYVNISTKEHPPVSLDDETIVSIKLQFTYSAKWHKTE
;
A
#
# COMPACT_ATOMS: atom_id res chain seq x y z
N MET A 1 -34.00 -28.36 -1.78
CA MET A 1 -32.54 -28.64 -1.70
C MET A 1 -31.80 -27.71 -2.66
N LEU A 2 -31.90 -26.39 -2.45
CA LEU A 2 -31.27 -25.37 -3.32
C LEU A 2 -31.07 -24.02 -2.60
N SER A 3 -31.20 -23.95 -1.27
CA SER A 3 -31.07 -22.71 -0.49
C SER A 3 -29.71 -22.54 0.20
N TYR A 4 -28.76 -23.46 0.01
CA TYR A 4 -27.47 -23.46 0.74
C TYR A 4 -26.28 -22.91 -0.08
N ILE A 5 -26.48 -22.54 -1.34
CA ILE A 5 -25.37 -22.13 -2.24
C ILE A 5 -25.21 -20.60 -2.27
N THR A 6 -26.24 -19.82 -1.93
CA THR A 6 -26.15 -18.35 -1.88
C THR A 6 -25.53 -17.81 -0.58
N ASP A 7 -25.50 -18.61 0.50
CA ASP A 7 -24.95 -18.19 1.79
C ASP A 7 -23.41 -18.26 1.89
N LEU A 8 -22.75 -19.01 1.01
CA LEU A 8 -21.28 -19.13 1.05
C LEU A 8 -20.56 -17.85 0.57
N LEU A 9 -21.17 -17.07 -0.33
CA LEU A 9 -20.58 -15.82 -0.82
C LEU A 9 -20.72 -14.70 0.23
N LEU A 10 -21.85 -14.62 0.93
CA LEU A 10 -22.07 -13.72 2.07
C LEU A 10 -21.16 -14.04 3.26
N PHE A 11 -20.81 -15.31 3.47
CA PHE A 11 -19.90 -15.72 4.54
C PHE A 11 -18.45 -15.27 4.33
N SER A 12 -18.01 -15.08 3.07
CA SER A 12 -16.61 -14.73 2.77
C SER A 12 -16.24 -13.31 3.21
N CYS A 13 -17.15 -12.34 3.05
CA CYS A 13 -16.96 -10.96 3.50
C CYS A 13 -17.02 -10.84 5.03
N LEU A 14 -17.87 -11.65 5.69
CA LEU A 14 -17.93 -11.76 7.16
C LEU A 14 -16.65 -12.33 7.79
N LEU A 15 -15.85 -13.08 7.02
CA LEU A 15 -14.63 -13.75 7.49
C LEU A 15 -13.41 -12.83 7.61
N LEU A 16 -13.41 -11.64 7.00
CA LEU A 16 -12.28 -10.70 7.06
C LEU A 16 -12.35 -9.72 8.22
N ILE A 17 -13.53 -9.57 8.86
CA ILE A 17 -13.70 -8.84 10.12
C ILE A 17 -13.67 -9.84 11.28
N VAL A 18 -12.49 -10.42 11.54
CA VAL A 18 -12.31 -11.24 12.75
C VAL A 18 -12.11 -10.28 13.93
N ASN A 19 -13.10 -10.20 14.82
CA ASN A 19 -13.09 -9.34 16.02
C ASN A 19 -13.03 -7.82 15.77
N GLY A 20 -13.35 -7.37 14.55
CA GLY A 20 -13.22 -5.95 14.18
C GLY A 20 -11.93 -5.60 13.45
N ALA A 21 -10.93 -6.48 13.41
CA ALA A 21 -9.68 -6.18 12.70
C ALA A 21 -9.85 -6.27 11.18
N VAL A 22 -9.30 -5.30 10.45
CA VAL A 22 -9.32 -5.24 8.98
C VAL A 22 -7.95 -5.66 8.46
N THR A 23 -7.91 -6.76 7.71
CA THR A 23 -6.64 -7.26 7.16
C THR A 23 -6.26 -6.52 5.89
N VAL A 24 -5.12 -5.84 5.91
CA VAL A 24 -4.51 -5.22 4.73
C VAL A 24 -3.42 -6.13 4.19
N TYR A 25 -3.58 -6.61 2.96
CA TYR A 25 -2.55 -7.34 2.23
C TYR A 25 -1.76 -6.39 1.35
N VAL A 26 -0.44 -6.46 1.44
CA VAL A 26 0.44 -5.88 0.42
C VAL A 26 0.55 -6.88 -0.73
N ASN A 27 0.36 -6.46 -1.98
CA ASN A 27 0.41 -7.37 -3.12
C ASN A 27 1.69 -7.18 -3.92
N LYS A 28 1.70 -6.20 -4.82
CA LYS A 28 2.75 -6.05 -5.81
C LYS A 28 3.15 -4.60 -6.03
N VAL A 29 4.31 -4.42 -6.62
CA VAL A 29 4.87 -3.14 -7.07
C VAL A 29 5.45 -3.30 -8.46
N GLY A 30 5.51 -2.23 -9.22
CA GLY A 30 6.14 -2.24 -10.54
C GLY A 30 6.03 -0.90 -11.24
N PRO A 31 6.78 -0.72 -12.34
CA PRO A 31 6.74 0.50 -13.13
C PRO A 31 5.35 0.70 -13.75
N TYR A 32 4.78 1.89 -13.60
CA TYR A 32 3.48 2.21 -14.18
C TYR A 32 3.48 2.08 -15.72
N GLY A 33 4.62 2.39 -16.36
CA GLY A 33 4.80 2.27 -17.80
C GLY A 33 4.87 0.83 -18.34
N ASN A 34 5.04 -0.17 -17.48
CA ASN A 34 5.08 -1.58 -17.89
C ASN A 34 4.29 -2.48 -16.91
N PRO A 35 2.93 -2.51 -17.00
CA PRO A 35 2.10 -3.21 -16.02
C PRO A 35 2.31 -4.74 -15.93
N GLN A 36 2.97 -5.35 -16.92
CA GLN A 36 3.30 -6.78 -16.89
C GLN A 36 4.49 -7.08 -15.97
N GLU A 37 5.33 -6.09 -15.72
CA GLU A 37 6.45 -6.18 -14.80
C GLU A 37 5.97 -5.90 -13.37
N THR A 38 5.86 -6.96 -12.59
CA THR A 38 5.41 -6.88 -11.20
C THR A 38 6.31 -7.69 -10.28
N TYR A 39 6.60 -7.11 -9.14
CA TYR A 39 7.38 -7.69 -8.06
C TYR A 39 6.56 -7.68 -6.77
N HIS A 40 6.94 -8.50 -5.78
CA HIS A 40 6.31 -8.43 -4.47
C HIS A 40 6.58 -7.06 -3.83
N TYR A 41 5.58 -6.46 -3.17
CA TYR A 41 5.74 -5.17 -2.45
C TYR A 41 7.01 -5.08 -1.57
N TYR A 42 7.32 -6.12 -0.79
CA TYR A 42 8.50 -6.19 0.07
C TYR A 42 9.83 -6.38 -0.66
N SER A 43 9.83 -6.32 -1.99
CA SER A 43 11.07 -6.18 -2.77
C SER A 43 11.65 -4.77 -2.66
N LEU A 44 10.83 -3.75 -2.39
CA LEU A 44 11.30 -2.40 -2.08
C LEU A 44 11.79 -2.29 -0.62
N PRO A 45 12.71 -1.38 -0.31
CA PRO A 45 13.17 -1.16 1.06
C PRO A 45 12.15 -0.28 1.81
N VAL A 46 11.04 -0.91 2.19
CA VAL A 46 9.90 -0.30 2.91
C VAL A 46 9.69 -0.99 4.27
N CYS A 47 8.74 -0.50 5.08
CA CYS A 47 8.33 -1.18 6.30
C CYS A 47 7.92 -2.63 6.02
N ARG A 48 8.57 -3.58 6.70
CA ARG A 48 8.41 -5.02 6.48
C ARG A 48 8.41 -5.76 7.82
N PRO A 49 7.52 -6.75 8.03
CA PRO A 49 7.56 -7.59 9.23
C PRO A 49 8.81 -8.48 9.25
N SER A 50 9.25 -8.88 10.44
CA SER A 50 10.37 -9.82 10.61
C SER A 50 10.10 -11.16 9.93
N ILE A 51 8.85 -11.62 9.96
CA ILE A 51 8.38 -12.83 9.30
C ILE A 51 7.27 -12.43 8.32
N ILE A 52 7.48 -12.67 7.03
CA ILE A 52 6.45 -12.46 6.00
C ILE A 52 5.49 -13.64 6.06
N VAL A 53 4.20 -13.36 6.24
CA VAL A 53 3.12 -14.33 6.16
C VAL A 53 2.36 -14.09 4.85
N SER A 54 2.56 -14.97 3.88
CA SER A 54 1.87 -14.92 2.58
C SER A 54 0.39 -15.31 2.72
N LYS A 55 -0.48 -14.74 1.88
CA LYS A 55 -1.86 -15.20 1.69
C LYS A 55 -1.83 -16.44 0.80
N ASP A 56 -2.64 -17.44 1.12
CA ASP A 56 -2.90 -18.52 0.18
C ASP A 56 -3.71 -17.98 -1.01
N LEU A 57 -3.16 -18.12 -2.20
CA LEU A 57 -3.73 -17.58 -3.43
C LEU A 57 -4.46 -18.66 -4.22
N THR A 58 -5.55 -18.26 -4.85
CA THR A 58 -6.22 -19.03 -5.89
C THR A 58 -5.34 -19.13 -7.13
N LEU A 59 -5.60 -20.12 -7.99
CA LEU A 59 -4.90 -20.26 -9.27
C LEU A 59 -5.01 -19.00 -10.13
N GLY A 60 -6.18 -18.33 -10.12
CA GLY A 60 -6.40 -17.09 -10.88
C GLY A 60 -5.54 -15.93 -10.40
N GLU A 61 -5.41 -15.75 -9.08
CA GLU A 61 -4.53 -14.73 -8.47
C GLU A 61 -3.06 -15.03 -8.81
N VAL A 62 -2.63 -16.29 -8.73
CA VAL A 62 -1.26 -16.69 -9.10
C VAL A 62 -0.96 -16.39 -10.56
N LEU A 63 -1.87 -16.75 -11.48
CA LEU A 63 -1.72 -16.47 -12.91
C LEU A 63 -1.74 -14.97 -13.24
N SER A 64 -2.38 -14.16 -12.39
CA SER A 64 -2.39 -12.70 -12.49
C SER A 64 -1.15 -12.03 -11.89
N GLY A 65 -0.21 -12.82 -11.38
CA GLY A 65 1.05 -12.36 -10.80
C GLY A 65 0.92 -11.83 -9.37
N ASP A 66 -0.14 -12.18 -8.65
CA ASP A 66 -0.33 -11.75 -7.27
C ASP A 66 0.66 -12.43 -6.32
N ARG A 67 1.10 -11.66 -5.32
CA ARG A 67 2.12 -12.01 -4.34
C ARG A 67 1.75 -11.43 -2.98
N MET A 68 0.51 -11.71 -2.55
CA MET A 68 -0.06 -11.09 -1.36
C MET A 68 0.59 -11.59 -0.06
N ALA A 69 0.89 -10.66 0.84
CA ALA A 69 1.32 -10.95 2.20
C ALA A 69 0.69 -9.99 3.21
N ARG A 70 0.56 -10.44 4.46
CA ARG A 70 0.02 -9.60 5.54
C ARG A 70 0.93 -8.39 5.77
N SER A 71 0.31 -7.22 5.84
CA SER A 71 0.99 -5.96 6.14
C SER A 71 1.21 -5.73 7.64
N LEU A 72 1.84 -4.61 7.98
CA LEU A 72 1.99 -4.12 9.35
C LEU A 72 0.85 -3.17 9.77
N TYR A 73 -0.09 -2.84 8.87
CA TYR A 73 -1.19 -1.93 9.20
C TYR A 73 -2.15 -2.60 10.18
N ASP A 74 -2.35 -1.96 11.32
CA ASP A 74 -3.31 -2.36 12.34
C ASP A 74 -4.48 -1.38 12.32
N ILE A 75 -5.53 -1.77 11.59
CA ILE A 75 -6.75 -1.01 11.34
C ILE A 75 -7.93 -1.79 11.92
N GLN A 76 -8.74 -1.11 12.71
CA GLN A 76 -9.99 -1.65 13.25
C GLN A 76 -11.18 -1.08 12.46
N PHE A 77 -12.17 -1.92 12.21
CA PHE A 77 -13.34 -1.61 11.40
C PHE A 77 -14.18 -0.52 12.04
N ASN A 78 -14.48 0.53 11.28
CA ASN A 78 -15.26 1.67 11.73
C ASN A 78 -14.65 2.39 12.96
N GLU A 79 -13.32 2.38 13.07
CA GLU A 79 -12.55 3.16 14.06
C GLU A 79 -11.56 4.09 13.34
N ASP A 80 -11.74 5.40 13.51
CA ASP A 80 -10.85 6.40 12.94
C ASP A 80 -9.48 6.39 13.65
N ILE A 81 -8.42 6.47 12.85
CA ILE A 81 -7.03 6.53 13.29
C ILE A 81 -6.39 7.75 12.62
N SER A 82 -5.69 8.58 13.39
CA SER A 82 -4.91 9.69 12.84
C SER A 82 -3.45 9.52 13.18
N ASN A 83 -2.58 9.60 12.18
CA ASN A 83 -1.12 9.70 12.34
C ASN A 83 -0.49 8.61 13.20
N LYS A 84 -0.97 7.36 13.08
CA LYS A 84 -0.38 6.22 13.76
C LYS A 84 0.93 5.83 13.09
N GLU A 85 1.96 5.56 13.89
CA GLU A 85 3.23 5.06 13.38
C GLU A 85 3.09 3.63 12.85
N LEU A 86 3.56 3.40 11.62
CA LEU A 86 3.69 2.08 11.03
C LEU A 86 5.05 1.47 11.40
N CYS A 87 6.13 2.19 11.08
CA CYS A 87 7.48 1.81 11.45
C CYS A 87 8.47 2.98 11.29
N SER A 88 9.63 2.84 11.92
CA SER A 88 10.81 3.68 11.67
C SER A 88 11.88 2.87 10.95
N LEU A 89 12.32 3.31 9.78
CA LEU A 89 13.28 2.63 8.92
C LEU A 89 14.53 3.48 8.71
N VAL A 90 15.71 2.86 8.80
CA VAL A 90 16.96 3.49 8.39
C VAL A 90 17.36 2.91 7.04
N LEU A 91 17.38 3.75 6.01
CA LEU A 91 17.78 3.37 4.66
C LEU A 91 19.28 3.60 4.47
N THR A 92 19.97 2.60 3.95
CA THR A 92 21.36 2.70 3.46
C THR A 92 21.38 3.25 2.04
N SER A 93 22.57 3.58 1.53
CA SER A 93 22.78 4.04 0.15
C SER A 93 22.13 3.11 -0.90
N ASP A 94 22.28 1.79 -0.78
CA ASP A 94 21.68 0.84 -1.71
C ASP A 94 20.14 0.88 -1.70
N GLY A 95 19.55 0.98 -0.51
CA GLY A 95 18.10 1.09 -0.36
C GLY A 95 17.57 2.42 -0.90
N LEU A 96 18.31 3.51 -0.67
CA LEU A 96 17.98 4.82 -1.22
C LEU A 96 18.02 4.84 -2.74
N ASN A 97 19.08 4.30 -3.34
CA ASN A 97 19.22 4.24 -4.79
C ASN A 97 18.12 3.37 -5.41
N LYS A 98 17.78 2.24 -4.77
CA LYS A 98 16.66 1.41 -5.23
C LYS A 98 15.34 2.17 -5.22
N LEU A 99 15.05 2.93 -4.16
CA LEU A 99 13.83 3.76 -4.10
C LEU A 99 13.84 4.89 -5.13
N ARG A 100 14.96 5.59 -5.29
CA ARG A 100 15.10 6.65 -6.30
C ARG A 100 14.77 6.14 -7.69
N LEU A 101 15.44 5.08 -8.13
CA LEU A 101 15.20 4.45 -9.43
C LEU A 101 13.76 3.98 -9.59
N SER A 102 13.19 3.36 -8.55
CA SER A 102 11.79 2.91 -8.58
C SER A 102 10.82 4.09 -8.73
N ILE A 103 11.06 5.20 -8.01
CA ILE A 103 10.23 6.38 -8.08
C ILE A 103 10.40 7.06 -9.45
N GLU A 104 11.62 7.13 -9.99
CA GLU A 104 11.90 7.64 -11.34
C GLU A 104 11.13 6.88 -12.43
N GLU A 105 10.91 5.58 -12.26
CA GLU A 105 10.10 4.76 -13.16
C GLU A 105 8.60 4.77 -12.83
N TYR A 106 8.16 5.71 -11.99
CA TYR A 106 6.77 5.85 -11.52
C TYR A 106 6.22 4.55 -10.93
N TYR A 107 6.98 3.90 -10.04
CA TYR A 107 6.51 2.68 -9.40
C TYR A 107 5.19 2.91 -8.65
N TYR A 108 4.21 2.08 -8.99
CA TYR A 108 2.98 1.96 -8.22
C TYR A 108 3.09 0.76 -7.28
N PHE A 109 2.30 0.78 -6.21
CA PHE A 109 2.00 -0.39 -5.40
C PHE A 109 0.52 -0.74 -5.53
N GLU A 110 0.19 -2.00 -5.28
CA GLU A 110 -1.17 -2.49 -5.11
C GLU A 110 -1.29 -3.17 -3.75
N PHE A 111 -2.26 -2.75 -2.95
CA PHE A 111 -2.73 -3.46 -1.76
C PHE A 111 -4.10 -4.05 -2.01
N VAL A 112 -4.49 -5.02 -1.19
CA VAL A 112 -5.82 -5.65 -1.25
C VAL A 112 -6.42 -5.65 0.15
N ILE A 113 -7.62 -5.10 0.30
CA ILE A 113 -8.39 -5.05 1.54
C ILE A 113 -9.80 -5.50 1.23
N ASP A 114 -10.31 -6.51 1.93
CA ASP A 114 -11.65 -7.07 1.63
C ASP A 114 -11.85 -7.43 0.15
N ASP A 115 -10.81 -8.02 -0.47
CA ASP A 115 -10.72 -8.34 -1.90
C ASP A 115 -10.85 -7.12 -2.85
N ILE A 116 -10.81 -5.90 -2.32
CA ILE A 116 -10.78 -4.65 -3.10
C ILE A 116 -9.32 -4.27 -3.36
N PRO A 117 -8.85 -4.27 -4.62
CA PRO A 117 -7.52 -3.79 -4.95
C PRO A 117 -7.46 -2.26 -4.90
N ILE A 118 -6.47 -1.73 -4.21
CA ILE A 118 -6.19 -0.30 -4.12
C ILE A 118 -4.77 -0.04 -4.57
N ARG A 119 -4.58 1.05 -5.32
CA ARG A 119 -3.29 1.40 -5.91
C ARG A 119 -2.86 2.80 -5.51
N GLY A 120 -1.56 2.98 -5.38
CA GLY A 120 -0.93 4.28 -5.14
C GLY A 120 0.48 4.30 -5.69
N PHE A 121 1.07 5.48 -5.77
CA PHE A 121 2.48 5.62 -6.15
C PHE A 121 3.37 5.55 -4.90
N VAL A 122 4.56 4.96 -5.08
CA VAL A 122 5.57 4.87 -4.01
C VAL A 122 6.11 6.26 -3.66
N GLY A 123 6.21 7.14 -4.66
CA GLY A 123 6.73 8.49 -4.51
C GLY A 123 6.21 9.44 -5.58
N LEU A 124 6.81 10.63 -5.61
CA LEU A 124 6.52 11.72 -6.52
C LEU A 124 7.80 12.11 -7.24
N ILE A 125 7.69 12.36 -8.54
CA ILE A 125 8.72 13.06 -9.31
C ILE A 125 8.17 14.43 -9.66
N GLU A 126 8.97 15.47 -9.42
CA GLU A 126 8.75 16.79 -9.99
C GLU A 126 9.85 17.11 -10.99
N GLU A 127 9.46 17.42 -12.22
CA GLU A 127 10.40 17.89 -13.23
C GLU A 127 10.50 19.41 -13.16
N THR A 128 11.71 19.92 -12.99
CA THR A 128 11.99 21.35 -13.09
C THR A 128 12.97 21.65 -14.22
N ASN A 129 12.84 22.86 -14.76
CA ASN A 129 13.60 23.41 -15.88
C ASN A 129 13.31 22.75 -17.24
N LEU A 130 13.33 23.59 -18.28
CA LEU A 130 13.20 23.12 -19.66
C LEU A 130 14.48 22.42 -20.13
N PHE A 131 15.68 22.95 -19.83
CA PHE A 131 16.97 22.30 -20.13
C PHE A 131 18.11 22.87 -19.24
N PRO A 132 18.98 22.03 -18.63
CA PRO A 132 18.83 20.58 -18.49
C PRO A 132 17.65 20.24 -17.56
N HIS A 133 16.91 19.17 -17.88
CA HIS A 133 15.85 18.66 -17.01
C HIS A 133 16.46 18.23 -15.68
N LYS A 134 15.84 18.66 -14.57
CA LYS A 134 16.20 18.19 -13.24
C LYS A 134 14.98 17.48 -12.65
N HIS A 135 15.17 16.21 -12.30
CA HIS A 135 14.16 15.45 -11.59
C HIS A 135 14.38 15.63 -10.09
N HIS A 136 13.31 16.00 -9.39
CA HIS A 136 13.25 16.02 -7.94
C HIS A 136 12.43 14.83 -7.49
N ILE A 137 13.02 13.98 -6.67
CA ILE A 137 12.48 12.69 -6.26
C ILE A 137 12.04 12.80 -4.80
N TYR A 138 10.79 12.45 -4.54
CA TYR A 138 10.24 12.43 -3.19
C TYR A 138 9.56 11.10 -2.90
N ILE A 139 9.63 10.64 -1.65
CA ILE A 139 8.94 9.45 -1.17
C ILE A 139 7.73 9.84 -0.31
N TYR A 140 6.62 9.11 -0.48
CA TYR A 140 5.49 9.22 0.42
C TYR A 140 5.73 8.36 1.67
N THR A 141 5.69 8.99 2.84
CA THR A 141 5.85 8.32 4.14
C THR A 141 4.56 8.25 4.94
N HIS A 142 3.47 8.86 4.46
CA HIS A 142 2.16 8.79 5.08
C HIS A 142 1.09 8.35 4.08
N TYR A 143 0.31 7.33 4.44
CA TYR A 143 -0.87 6.91 3.69
C TYR A 143 -2.13 7.12 4.52
N HIS A 144 -3.08 7.86 3.97
CA HIS A 144 -4.41 8.04 4.53
C HIS A 144 -5.38 7.12 3.82
N PHE A 145 -5.95 6.17 4.56
CA PHE A 145 -6.96 5.24 4.06
C PHE A 145 -8.36 5.81 4.30
N ASP A 146 -9.10 6.06 3.22
CA ASP A 146 -10.51 6.42 3.28
C ASP A 146 -11.36 5.17 3.01
N PHE A 147 -12.02 4.66 4.03
CA PHE A 147 -12.93 3.52 3.96
C PHE A 147 -14.36 4.00 3.78
N PHE A 148 -15.05 3.47 2.78
CA PHE A 148 -16.47 3.70 2.57
C PHE A 148 -17.22 2.42 2.88
N ILE A 149 -18.20 2.52 3.79
CA ILE A 149 -18.92 1.37 4.32
C ILE A 149 -20.43 1.49 4.10
N ASN A 150 -21.05 0.37 3.80
CA ASN A 150 -22.49 0.17 3.87
C ASN A 150 -22.76 -0.93 4.91
N ASP A 151 -23.42 -0.55 6.01
CA ASP A 151 -23.60 -1.38 7.20
C ASP A 151 -22.31 -2.00 7.75
N LYS A 152 -22.07 -3.29 7.48
CA LYS A 152 -20.93 -4.09 7.94
C LYS A 152 -19.96 -4.47 6.83
N GLN A 153 -20.14 -3.91 5.64
CA GLN A 153 -19.35 -4.22 4.46
C GLN A 153 -18.54 -3.01 4.03
N ILE A 154 -17.27 -3.23 3.71
CA ILE A 154 -16.43 -2.26 3.02
C ILE A 154 -16.81 -2.32 1.54
N ILE A 155 -17.27 -1.20 0.98
CA ILE A 155 -17.70 -1.14 -0.43
C ILE A 155 -16.63 -0.51 -1.32
N TYR A 156 -15.79 0.35 -0.75
CA TYR A 156 -14.73 1.03 -1.46
C TYR A 156 -13.66 1.50 -0.47
N VAL A 157 -12.40 1.48 -0.92
CA VAL A 157 -11.27 2.01 -0.17
C VAL A 157 -10.43 2.87 -1.09
N ASN A 158 -9.99 4.03 -0.61
CA ASN A 158 -9.05 4.88 -1.32
C ASN A 158 -7.81 5.15 -0.45
N ILE A 159 -6.67 5.36 -1.10
CA ILE A 159 -5.46 5.84 -0.44
C ILE A 159 -5.15 7.26 -0.93
N SER A 160 -4.91 8.17 0.01
CA SER A 160 -4.46 9.54 -0.24
C SER A 160 -3.10 9.78 0.40
N THR A 161 -2.27 10.57 -0.26
CA THR A 161 -0.96 11.05 0.21
C THR A 161 -0.93 12.55 0.46
N LYS A 162 -2.09 13.22 0.42
CA LYS A 162 -2.19 14.69 0.42
C LYS A 162 -2.00 15.34 1.79
N GLU A 163 -2.21 14.60 2.87
CA GLU A 163 -2.20 15.17 4.23
C GLU A 163 -0.79 15.53 4.72
N HIS A 164 0.24 14.89 4.16
CA HIS A 164 1.63 15.10 4.56
C HIS A 164 2.49 15.39 3.34
N PRO A 165 3.42 16.37 3.42
CA PRO A 165 4.37 16.60 2.36
C PRO A 165 5.28 15.38 2.20
N PRO A 166 5.61 14.98 0.96
CA PRO A 166 6.53 13.88 0.73
C PRO A 166 7.96 14.27 1.13
N VAL A 167 8.80 13.29 1.44
CA VAL A 167 10.19 13.50 1.88
C VAL A 167 11.12 13.50 0.67
N SER A 168 11.93 14.54 0.50
CA SER A 168 12.89 14.60 -0.60
C SER A 168 14.00 13.55 -0.44
N LEU A 169 14.36 12.92 -1.56
CA LEU A 169 15.46 11.98 -1.68
C LEU A 169 16.59 12.53 -2.58
N ASP A 170 16.59 13.82 -2.91
CA ASP A 170 17.48 14.43 -3.91
C ASP A 170 18.96 14.47 -3.50
N ASP A 171 19.26 14.45 -2.20
CA ASP A 171 20.64 14.56 -1.74
C ASP A 171 21.38 13.23 -1.90
N GLU A 172 22.13 13.12 -2.99
CA GLU A 172 22.97 11.98 -3.32
C GLU A 172 24.15 11.78 -2.35
N THR A 173 24.50 12.80 -1.55
CA THR A 173 25.58 12.70 -0.55
C THR A 173 25.15 11.98 0.72
N ILE A 174 23.84 11.74 0.89
CA ILE A 174 23.27 11.02 2.03
C ILE A 174 23.68 9.54 1.98
N VAL A 175 24.52 9.15 2.95
CA VAL A 175 24.92 7.76 3.17
C VAL A 175 23.80 6.94 3.83
N SER A 176 23.00 7.58 4.67
CA SER A 176 21.83 6.98 5.31
C SER A 176 20.81 8.01 5.74
N ILE A 177 19.52 7.70 5.60
CA ILE A 177 18.41 8.53 6.08
C ILE A 177 17.50 7.70 6.98
N LYS A 178 16.98 8.31 8.05
CA LYS A 178 15.93 7.73 8.87
C LYS A 178 14.58 8.25 8.39
N LEU A 179 13.70 7.35 7.98
CA LEU A 179 12.32 7.64 7.60
C LEU A 179 11.36 7.08 8.64
N GLN A 180 10.36 7.88 9.02
CA GLN A 180 9.24 7.42 9.83
C GLN A 180 8.03 7.29 8.93
N PHE A 181 7.47 6.08 8.84
CA PHE A 181 6.26 5.82 8.08
C PHE A 181 5.07 5.82 9.02
N THR A 182 4.01 6.50 8.61
CA THR A 182 2.79 6.66 9.39
C THR A 182 1.56 6.41 8.52
N TYR A 183 0.40 6.28 9.14
CA TYR A 183 -0.87 6.14 8.45
C TYR A 183 -2.03 6.70 9.25
N SER A 184 -3.10 6.99 8.54
CA SER A 184 -4.40 7.36 9.09
C SER A 184 -5.46 6.49 8.43
N ALA A 185 -6.55 6.22 9.15
CA ALA A 185 -7.72 5.53 8.62
C ALA A 185 -8.95 6.36 8.97
N LYS A 186 -9.79 6.63 7.98
CA LYS A 186 -11.02 7.39 8.15
C LYS A 186 -12.19 6.63 7.56
N TRP A 187 -13.28 6.57 8.31
CA TRP A 187 -14.47 5.80 7.95
C TRP A 187 -15.64 6.70 7.56
N HIS A 188 -16.21 6.42 6.40
CA HIS A 188 -17.32 7.15 5.81
C HIS A 188 -18.49 6.20 5.60
N LYS A 189 -19.64 6.51 6.23
CA LYS A 189 -20.88 5.78 5.98
C LYS A 189 -21.49 6.25 4.68
N THR A 190 -21.85 5.31 3.82
CA THR A 190 -22.62 5.59 2.60
C THR A 190 -24.08 5.19 2.81
N GLU A 191 -25.00 5.99 2.27
CA GLU A 191 -26.44 5.72 2.25
C GLU A 191 -26.82 4.77 1.11
#